data_AF-A0A388Q9E7-F1
#
_entry.id   AF-A0A388Q9E7-F1
#
_cell.length_a   1.000
_cell.length_b   1.000
_cell.length_c   1.000
_cell.angle_alpha   90.00
_cell.angle_beta   90.00
_cell.angle_gamma   90.00
#
_symmetry.space_group_name_H-M   'P 1'
#
loop_
_entity.id
_entity.type
_entity.pdbx_description
1 polymer ?
#
loop_
_entity_poly.entity_id
_entity_poly.type
_entity_poly.pdbx_seq_one_letter_code
_entity_poly.pdbx_strand_id
1 'polypeptide(L)'
;MLIIRDLIMFGPRTYSEFLESPEHISTNILADRLKLLTCLKLIERTRPEAAARNNAFQLTQSGAELRPVLEGLGRWAHTNLKNFHADMVSLEGRNQS
;
A
#
# COMPACT_ATOMS: atom_id res chain seq x y z
N MET A 1 1.75 4.17 3.34
CA MET A 1 1.00 3.04 2.77
C MET A 1 1.97 2.19 1.96
N LEU A 2 1.75 0.87 1.95
CA LEU A 2 2.40 -0.05 1.01
C LEU A 2 1.44 -0.27 -0.16
N ILE A 3 1.75 0.27 -1.34
CA ILE A 3 0.89 0.19 -2.54
C ILE A 3 0.44 -1.24 -2.84
N ILE A 4 1.37 -2.22 -2.69
CA ILE A 4 1.08 -3.64 -2.88
C ILE A 4 0.02 -4.15 -1.88
N ARG A 5 0.10 -3.74 -0.61
CA ARG A 5 -0.89 -4.13 0.41
C ARG A 5 -2.28 -3.65 0.02
N ASP A 6 -2.38 -2.40 -0.43
CA ASP A 6 -3.67 -1.79 -0.77
C ASP A 6 -4.28 -2.48 -2.00
N LEU A 7 -3.47 -2.82 -3.00
CA LEU A 7 -3.93 -3.61 -4.15
C LEU A 7 -4.36 -5.04 -3.78
N ILE A 8 -3.71 -5.67 -2.79
CA ILE A 8 -4.11 -7.00 -2.30
C ILE A 8 -5.45 -6.92 -1.56
N MET A 9 -5.66 -5.90 -0.72
CA MET A 9 -6.85 -5.78 0.13
C MET A 9 -8.06 -5.27 -0.64
N PHE A 10 -7.86 -4.34 -1.56
CA PHE A 10 -8.94 -3.59 -2.19
C PHE A 10 -9.06 -3.83 -3.71
N GLY A 11 -8.14 -4.60 -4.30
CA GLY A 11 -8.12 -4.85 -5.73
C GLY A 11 -7.57 -3.68 -6.55
N PRO A 12 -7.85 -3.64 -7.87
CA PRO A 12 -7.32 -2.62 -8.77
C PRO A 12 -7.73 -1.20 -8.39
N ARG A 13 -6.77 -0.28 -8.28
CA ARG A 13 -7.00 1.11 -7.88
C ARG A 13 -6.34 2.12 -8.81
N THR A 14 -7.02 3.22 -9.06
CA THR A 14 -6.51 4.36 -9.83
C THR A 14 -5.56 5.23 -9.01
N TYR A 15 -4.80 6.08 -9.69
CA TYR A 15 -3.92 7.05 -9.04
C TYR A 15 -4.67 7.95 -8.05
N SER A 16 -5.87 8.43 -8.41
CA SER A 16 -6.71 9.25 -7.54
C SER A 16 -7.14 8.52 -6.28
N GLU A 17 -7.53 7.24 -6.39
CA GLU A 17 -7.90 6.43 -5.22
C GLU A 17 -6.73 6.20 -4.26
N PHE A 18 -5.49 6.21 -4.74
CA PHE A 18 -4.32 6.17 -3.87
C PHE A 18 -4.06 7.51 -3.16
N LEU A 19 -4.42 8.63 -3.77
CA LEU A 19 -4.30 9.96 -3.16
C LEU A 19 -5.40 10.23 -2.12
N GLU A 20 -6.59 9.67 -2.32
CA GLU A 20 -7.71 9.75 -1.36
C GLU A 20 -7.52 8.82 -0.15
N SER A 21 -6.46 8.02 -0.13
CA SER A 21 -6.13 7.17 1.00
C SER A 21 -5.84 8.02 2.25
N PRO A 22 -6.33 7.64 3.44
CA PRO A 22 -6.17 8.44 4.67
C PRO A 22 -4.72 8.70 5.06
N GLU A 23 -3.80 7.88 4.57
CA GLU A 23 -2.37 8.13 4.70
C GLU A 23 -1.93 9.15 3.63
N HIS A 24 -1.72 10.41 4.05
CA HIS A 24 -1.33 11.53 3.20
C HIS A 24 0.05 11.31 2.55
N ILE A 25 0.11 10.54 1.47
CA ILE A 25 1.31 10.40 0.62
C ILE A 25 1.35 11.57 -0.35
N SER A 26 2.51 12.24 -0.44
CA SER A 26 2.73 13.24 -1.48
C SER A 26 2.69 12.61 -2.87
N THR A 27 2.09 13.33 -3.82
CA THR A 27 1.94 12.90 -5.22
C THR A 27 3.25 12.41 -5.84
N ASN A 28 4.36 13.10 -5.58
CA ASN A 28 5.69 12.73 -6.10
C ASN A 28 6.13 11.35 -5.58
N ILE A 29 5.97 11.08 -4.28
CA ILE A 29 6.34 9.79 -3.69
C ILE A 29 5.44 8.67 -4.20
N LEU A 30 4.15 8.93 -4.38
CA LEU A 30 3.24 7.96 -4.98
C LEU A 30 3.66 7.62 -6.41
N ALA A 31 3.91 8.64 -7.23
CA ALA A 31 4.31 8.47 -8.62
C ALA A 31 5.62 7.67 -8.75
N ASP A 32 6.63 8.00 -7.94
CA ASP A 32 7.92 7.30 -7.93
C ASP A 32 7.76 5.83 -7.52
N ARG A 33 6.95 5.56 -6.49
CA ARG A 33 6.70 4.18 -6.04
C ARG A 33 5.91 3.38 -7.06
N LEU A 34 4.87 3.95 -7.68
CA LEU A 34 4.13 3.28 -8.75
C LEU A 34 5.06 2.96 -9.91
N LYS A 35 5.88 3.92 -10.34
CA LYS A 35 6.86 3.72 -11.41
C LYS A 35 7.86 2.60 -11.08
N LEU A 36 8.39 2.59 -9.86
CA LEU A 36 9.30 1.55 -9.39
C LEU A 36 8.63 0.17 -9.42
N LEU A 37 7.43 0.04 -8.87
CA LEU A 37 6.71 -1.24 -8.81
C LEU A 37 6.30 -1.75 -10.20
N THR A 38 5.97 -0.84 -11.13
CA THR A 38 5.73 -1.20 -12.53
C THR A 38 7.02 -1.65 -13.21
N CYS A 39 8.14 -0.96 -12.97
CA CYS A 39 9.46 -1.36 -13.50
C CYS A 39 9.88 -2.75 -13.00
N LEU A 40 9.59 -3.05 -11.73
CA LEU A 40 9.80 -4.38 -11.13
C LEU A 40 8.78 -5.44 -11.58
N LYS A 41 7.83 -5.09 -12.46
CA LYS A 41 6.75 -5.99 -12.94
C LYS A 41 5.89 -6.58 -11.83
N LEU A 42 5.76 -5.87 -10.70
CA LEU A 42 4.89 -6.27 -9.59
C LEU A 42 3.47 -5.74 -9.78
N ILE A 43 3.34 -4.59 -10.44
CA ILE A 43 2.04 -4.00 -10.80
C ILE A 43 2.02 -3.64 -12.29
N GLU A 44 0.84 -3.58 -12.85
CA GLU A 44 0.60 -3.14 -14.23
C GLU A 44 -0.66 -2.27 -14.30
N ARG A 45 -0.82 -1.51 -15.38
CA ARG A 45 -2.06 -0.78 -15.63
C ARG A 45 -3.10 -1.71 -16.25
N THR A 46 -4.35 -1.60 -15.80
CA THR A 46 -5.49 -2.29 -16.42
C THR A 46 -5.67 -1.83 -17.85
N ARG A 47 -6.01 -2.77 -18.74
CA ARG A 47 -6.23 -2.46 -20.16
C ARG A 47 -7.53 -1.67 -20.34
N PRO A 48 -7.61 -0.79 -21.35
CA PRO A 48 -8.80 0.02 -21.61
C PRO A 48 -10.07 -0.78 -21.87
N GLU A 49 -9.91 -1.97 -22.47
CA GLU A 49 -11.01 -2.85 -22.83
C GLU A 49 -11.65 -3.59 -21.63
N ALA A 50 -11.03 -3.57 -20.44
CA ALA A 50 -11.32 -4.50 -19.34
C ALA A 50 -12.08 -3.91 -18.13
N ALA A 51 -12.97 -2.93 -18.34
CA ALA A 51 -13.95 -2.34 -17.40
C ALA A 51 -13.68 -0.91 -16.91
N ALA A 52 -14.71 -0.33 -16.27
CA ALA A 52 -14.96 1.06 -15.86
C ALA A 52 -13.83 1.86 -15.19
N ARG A 53 -12.68 1.24 -14.88
CA ARG A 53 -11.49 1.89 -14.30
C ARG A 53 -10.35 1.89 -15.32
N ASN A 54 -10.52 2.69 -16.36
CA ASN A 54 -9.66 2.80 -17.55
C ASN A 54 -8.21 3.28 -17.28
N ASN A 55 -7.72 3.27 -16.04
CA ASN A 55 -6.37 3.70 -15.64
C ASN A 55 -5.99 3.15 -14.25
N ALA A 56 -6.61 2.05 -13.80
CA ALA A 56 -6.25 1.44 -12.52
C ALA A 56 -4.91 0.71 -12.62
N PHE A 57 -4.21 0.64 -11.50
CA PHE A 57 -3.10 -0.28 -11.29
C PHE A 57 -3.65 -1.57 -10.69
N GLN A 58 -3.16 -2.70 -11.17
CA GLN A 58 -3.46 -4.03 -10.68
C GLN A 58 -2.16 -4.80 -10.40
N LEU A 59 -2.25 -5.84 -9.57
CA LEU A 59 -1.12 -6.74 -9.34
C LEU A 59 -0.90 -7.62 -10.56
N THR A 60 0.36 -7.84 -10.90
CA THR A 60 0.73 -8.93 -11.79
C THR A 60 0.68 -10.26 -11.03
N GLN A 61 0.85 -11.38 -11.74
CA GLN A 61 1.01 -12.68 -11.10
C GLN A 61 2.14 -12.68 -10.06
N SER A 62 3.31 -12.13 -10.39
CA SER A 62 4.45 -12.02 -9.47
C SER A 62 4.15 -11.07 -8.29
N GLY A 63 3.42 -9.96 -8.53
CA GLY A 63 2.97 -9.09 -7.45
C GLY A 63 2.05 -9.78 -6.46
N ALA A 64 1.16 -10.65 -6.93
CA ALA A 64 0.24 -11.42 -6.08
C ALA A 64 0.96 -12.45 -5.20
N GLU A 65 2.10 -12.99 -5.65
CA GLU A 65 2.94 -13.93 -4.88
C GLU A 65 3.59 -13.28 -3.64
N LEU A 66 3.60 -11.95 -3.53
CA LEU A 66 4.05 -11.24 -2.33
C LEU A 66 3.04 -11.32 -1.17
N ARG A 67 1.80 -11.74 -1.44
CA ARG A 67 0.75 -11.86 -0.42
C ARG A 67 1.18 -12.68 0.82
N PRO A 68 1.66 -13.94 0.70
CA PRO A 68 2.10 -14.72 1.86
C PRO A 68 3.22 -14.05 2.67
N VAL A 69 4.11 -13.29 2.01
CA VAL A 69 5.19 -12.55 2.69
C VAL A 69 4.62 -11.42 3.54
N LEU A 70 3.70 -10.62 2.98
CA LEU A 70 3.05 -9.53 3.70
C LEU A 70 2.18 -10.05 4.85
N GLU A 71 1.47 -11.16 4.64
CA GLU A 71 0.71 -11.82 5.71
C GLU A 71 1.63 -12.38 6.81
N GLY A 72 2.78 -12.94 6.45
CA GLY A 72 3.79 -13.39 7.39
C GLY A 72 4.34 -12.24 8.24
N LEU A 73 4.66 -11.12 7.60
CA LEU A 73 5.07 -9.89 8.29
C LEU A 73 3.99 -9.38 9.23
N GLY A 74 2.73 -9.38 8.79
CA GLY A 74 1.57 -9.00 9.62
C GLY A 74 1.40 -9.89 10.85
N ARG A 75 1.53 -11.22 10.70
CA ARG A 75 1.48 -12.18 11.82
C ARG A 75 2.63 -11.99 12.79
N TRP A 76 3.84 -11.79 12.27
CA TRP A 76 5.02 -11.50 13.10
C TRP A 76 4.82 -10.21 13.89
N ALA A 77 4.36 -9.13 13.24
CA ALA A 77 4.08 -7.86 13.89
C ALA A 77 2.99 -8.01 14.96
N HIS A 78 1.91 -8.73 14.67
CA HIS A 78 0.87 -9.02 15.65
C HIS A 78 1.38 -9.81 16.86
N THR A 79 2.40 -10.64 16.70
CA THR A 79 2.95 -11.44 17.81
C THR A 79 3.97 -10.66 18.63
N ASN A 80 4.85 -9.92 17.97
CA ASN A 80 6.04 -9.30 18.59
C ASN A 80 5.88 -7.80 18.87
N LEU A 81 5.00 -7.12 18.13
CA LEU A 81 4.76 -5.68 18.26
C LEU A 81 3.47 -5.33 19.00
N LYS A 82 2.73 -6.34 19.49
CA LYS A 82 1.53 -6.15 20.34
C LYS A 82 1.76 -5.22 21.52
N ASN A 83 2.96 -5.26 22.11
CA ASN A 83 3.33 -4.46 23.28
C ASN A 83 3.78 -3.03 22.95
N PHE A 84 4.08 -2.72 21.68
CA PHE A 84 4.50 -1.36 21.28
C PHE A 84 3.32 -0.41 21.06
N HIS A 85 2.08 -0.91 20.98
CA HIS A 85 0.87 -0.09 20.84
C HIS A 85 0.53 0.74 22.09
N ALA A 86 1.05 0.38 23.28
CA ALA A 86 0.85 1.16 24.50
C ALA A 86 1.78 2.39 24.58
N ASP A 87 3.00 2.28 24.09
CA ASP A 87 4.00 3.36 24.18
C ASP A 87 3.95 4.35 23.00
N MET A 88 3.46 3.95 21.81
CA MET A 88 3.36 4.89 20.68
C MET A 88 2.28 5.96 20.86
N VAL A 89 1.21 5.69 21.62
CA VAL A 89 0.17 6.70 21.94
C VAL A 89 0.67 7.70 22.99
N SER A 90 1.69 7.35 23.78
CA SER A 90 2.22 8.21 24.84
C SER A 90 3.26 9.24 24.37
N LEU A 91 3.70 9.17 23.11
CA LEU A 91 4.71 10.08 22.55
C LEU A 91 4.12 11.30 21.82
N GLU A 92 2.80 11.38 21.61
CA GLU A 92 2.13 12.57 21.08
C GLU A 92 1.62 13.55 22.17
N GLY A 93 1.90 13.27 23.45
CA GLY A 93 1.40 14.07 24.59
C GLY A 93 2.42 14.99 25.28
N ARG A 94 3.67 15.08 24.81
CA ARG A 94 4.71 15.91 25.46
C ARG A 94 5.38 16.89 24.50
N ASN A 95 4.62 17.92 24.13
CA ASN A 95 5.11 19.25 23.72
C ASN A 95 3.85 20.13 23.53
N GLN A 96 3.50 21.04 24.43
CA GLN A 96 4.19 22.31 24.62
C GLN A 96 3.83 22.92 25.99
N SER A 97 4.88 23.44 26.66
CA SER A 97 4.80 24.49 27.69
C SER A 97 4.51 25.85 27.08
#